data_AF-A0A6M0QX85-F1
#
_entry.id   AF-A0A6M0QX85-F1
#
_cell.length_a   1.000
_cell.length_b   1.000
_cell.length_c   1.000
_cell.angle_alpha   90.00
_cell.angle_beta   90.00
_cell.angle_gamma   90.00
#
_symmetry.space_group_name_H-M   'P 1'
#
loop_
_entity.id
_entity.type
_entity.pdbx_description
1 polymer ?
#
loop_
_entity_poly.entity_id
_entity_poly.type
_entity_poly.pdbx_seq_one_letter_code
_entity_poly.pdbx_strand_id
1 'polypeptide(L)' 'MSVTGNDLLALGLPHGPTFAAALAEANRLHLSGPALATFVRAMLPEPAGRTGKASPVQGQEG' A
#
# COMPACT_ATOMS: atom_id res chain seq x y z
N MET A 1 -19.48 10.48 -1.24
CA MET A 1 -18.45 10.94 -2.20
C MET A 1 -17.64 9.73 -2.60
N SER A 2 -17.38 9.52 -3.89
CA SER A 2 -16.66 8.34 -4.39
C SER A 2 -15.18 8.66 -4.59
N VAL A 3 -14.31 7.67 -4.38
CA VAL A 3 -12.87 7.81 -4.60
C VAL A 3 -12.60 7.81 -6.10
N THR A 4 -11.82 8.78 -6.58
CA THR A 4 -11.42 8.90 -7.98
C THR A 4 -9.98 8.43 -8.18
N GLY A 5 -9.60 8.18 -9.43
CA GLY A 5 -8.20 7.90 -9.75
C GLY A 5 -7.26 9.05 -9.36
N ASN A 6 -7.74 10.30 -9.43
CA ASN A 6 -6.97 11.47 -9.02
C ASN A 6 -6.65 11.46 -7.53
N ASP A 7 -7.56 10.96 -6.68
CA ASP A 7 -7.32 10.84 -5.25
C ASP A 7 -6.19 9.84 -4.95
N LEU A 8 -6.13 8.73 -5.69
CA LEU A 8 -5.05 7.75 -5.56
C LEU A 8 -3.70 8.31 -6.03
N LEU A 9 -3.70 9.06 -7.14
CA LEU A 9 -2.50 9.74 -7.65
C LEU A 9 -1.99 10.79 -6.67
N ALA A 10 -2.89 11.60 -6.10
CA ALA A 10 -2.55 12.59 -5.09
C ALA A 10 -1.94 11.97 -3.82
N LEU A 11 -2.33 10.74 -3.49
CA LEU A 11 -1.77 9.95 -2.39
C LEU A 11 -0.52 9.15 -2.79
N GLY A 12 -0.05 9.29 -4.03
CA GLY A 12 1.20 8.72 -4.52
C GLY A 12 1.11 7.31 -5.10
N LEU A 13 -0.09 6.75 -5.32
CA LEU A 13 -0.23 5.46 -6.00
C LEU A 13 -0.03 5.64 -7.52
N PRO A 14 1.05 5.14 -8.12
CA PRO A 14 1.29 5.30 -9.55
C PRO A 14 0.31 4.46 -10.36
N HIS A 15 0.07 4.87 -11.62
CA HIS A 15 -0.62 4.01 -12.58
C HIS A 15 0.16 2.70 -12.77
N GLY A 16 -0.54 1.58 -12.61
CA GLY A 16 0.06 0.25 -12.67
C GLY A 16 -0.96 -0.86 -12.42
N PRO A 17 -0.51 -2.12 -12.33
CA PRO A 17 -1.39 -3.29 -12.20
C PRO A 17 -2.31 -3.23 -10.98
N THR A 18 -1.85 -2.60 -9.89
CA THR A 18 -2.60 -2.46 -8.64
C THR A 18 -3.54 -1.26 -8.62
N PHE A 19 -3.43 -0.33 -9.57
CA PHE A 19 -4.18 0.94 -9.55
C PHE A 19 -5.68 0.74 -9.69
N ALA A 20 -6.12 -0.05 -10.68
CA ALA A 20 -7.54 -0.32 -10.90
C ALA A 20 -8.16 -1.11 -9.75
N ALA A 21 -7.43 -2.08 -9.20
CA ALA A 21 -7.85 -2.86 -8.05
C ALA A 21 -7.97 -1.98 -6.79
N ALA A 22 -7.00 -1.10 -6.55
CA ALA A 22 -7.04 -0.14 -5.46
C ALA A 22 -8.25 0.80 -5.56
N LEU A 23 -8.56 1.30 -6.76
CA LEU A 23 -9.71 2.16 -6.99
C LEU A 23 -11.04 1.46 -6.74
N ALA A 24 -11.19 0.23 -7.24
CA ALA A 24 -12.39 -0.57 -7.02
C ALA A 24 -12.59 -0.88 -5.54
N GLU A 25 -11.52 -1.28 -4.84
CA GLU A 25 -11.58 -1.65 -3.42
C GLU A 25 -11.83 -0.44 -2.51
N ALA A 26 -11.19 0.70 -2.78
CA ALA A 26 -11.42 1.92 -2.03
C ALA A 26 -12.87 2.40 -2.14
N ASN A 27 -13.48 2.28 -3.33
CA ASN A 27 -14.90 2.60 -3.53
C ASN A 27 -15.82 1.56 -2.88
N ARG A 28 -15.48 0.27 -2.95
CA ARG A 28 -16.24 -0.83 -2.30
C ARG A 28 -16.32 -0.64 -0.79
N LEU A 29 -15.22 -0.18 -0.18
CA LEU A 29 -15.12 0.05 1.27
C LEU A 29 -15.55 1.47 1.68
N HIS A 30 -15.98 2.31 0.74
CA HIS A 30 -16.33 3.71 0.97
C HIS A 30 -15.23 4.49 1.73
N LEU A 31 -13.96 4.22 1.40
CA LEU A 31 -12.83 4.87 2.07
C LEU A 31 -12.79 6.37 1.77
N SER A 32 -12.38 7.14 2.77
CA SER A 32 -12.17 8.58 2.63
C SER A 32 -11.13 9.07 3.66
N GLY A 33 -10.56 10.25 3.40
CA GLY A 33 -9.66 10.92 4.33
C GLY A 33 -8.49 10.03 4.82
N PRO A 34 -8.23 9.96 6.13
CA PRO A 34 -7.10 9.18 6.69
C PRO A 34 -7.14 7.68 6.37
N ALA A 35 -8.34 7.10 6.23
CA ALA A 35 -8.49 5.68 5.91
C ALA A 35 -8.03 5.38 4.48
N LEU A 36 -8.37 6.26 3.53
CA LEU A 36 -7.90 6.16 2.15
C LEU A 36 -6.37 6.32 2.08
N ALA A 37 -5.79 7.27 2.82
CA ALA A 37 -4.34 7.46 2.85
C ALA A 37 -3.59 6.24 3.39
N THR A 38 -4.12 5.61 4.45
CA THR A 38 -3.54 4.39 5.02
C THR A 38 -3.61 3.22 4.05
N PHE A 39 -4.76 3.06 3.40
CA PHE A 39 -4.97 2.03 2.38
C PHE A 39 -3.99 2.18 1.20
N VAL A 40 -3.86 3.40 0.66
CA VAL A 40 -2.90 3.67 -0.44
C VAL A 40 -1.47 3.39 0.00
N ARG A 41 -1.08 3.79 1.21
CA ARG A 41 0.27 3.54 1.74
C ARG A 41 0.60 2.05 1.85
N ALA A 42 -0.37 1.20 2.18
CA ALA A 42 -0.18 -0.25 2.24
C ALA A 42 -0.05 -0.90 0.85
N MET A 43 -0.53 -0.24 -0.20
CA MET A 43 -0.46 -0.70 -1.59
C MET A 43 0.82 -0.24 -2.31
N LEU A 44 1.55 0.72 -1.73
CA LEU A 44 2.84 1.15 -2.28
C LEU A 44 3.90 0.06 -2.04
N PRO A 45 4.74 -0.25 -3.04
CA PRO A 45 5.89 -1.11 -2.82
C PRO A 45 6.72 -0.51 -1.69
N GLU A 46 7.14 -1.35 -0.73
CA GLU A 46 8.01 -0.88 0.34
C GLU A 46 9.24 -0.23 -0.30
N PRO A 47 9.62 0.99 0.13
CA PRO A 47 10.91 1.52 -0.26
C PRO A 47 11.94 0.48 0.20
N ALA A 48 12.84 0.10 -0.71
CA ALA A 48 13.81 -0.98 -0.56
C ALA A 48 14.82 -0.82 0.61
N GLY A 49 14.53 0.03 1.59
CA GLY A 49 15.29 0.25 2.83
C GLY A 49 14.65 -0.32 4.10
N ARG A 50 13.50 -1.01 4.04
CA ARG A 50 13.00 -1.80 5.20
C ARG A 50 13.28 -3.28 4.99
N THR A 51 14.56 -3.62 4.96
CA THR A 51 15.03 -4.93 5.39
C THR A 51 14.78 -5.09 6.90
N GLY A 52 13.53 -5.28 7.27
CA GLY A 52 13.15 -5.98 8.50
C GLY A 52 13.07 -7.47 8.23
N LYS A 53 14.06 -8.02 7.50
CA LYS A 53 14.34 -9.45 7.58
C LYS A 53 14.64 -9.70 9.05
N ALA A 54 13.69 -10.29 9.78
CA ALA A 54 14.07 -11.19 10.84
C ALA A 54 14.97 -12.24 10.18
N SER A 55 16.28 -12.05 10.30
CA SER A 55 17.25 -13.07 9.95
C SER A 55 16.87 -14.33 10.73
N PRO A 56 16.71 -15.50 10.10
CA PRO A 56 16.71 -16.74 10.85
C PRO A 56 18.11 -16.85 11.46
N VAL A 57 18.23 -16.72 12.79
CA VAL A 57 19.42 -17.17 13.49
C VAL A 57 19.47 -18.69 13.35
N GLN A 58 20.12 -19.12 12.28
CA GLN A 58 20.57 -20.49 12.07
C GLN A 58 21.65 -20.78 13.13
N GLY A 59 21.54 -21.95 13.77
CA GLY A 59 22.26 -22.30 15.00
C GLY A 59 23.77 -22.06 14.96
N GLN A 60 24.30 -21.73 16.13
CA GLN A 60 25.71 -21.92 16.45
C GLN A 60 25.78 -22.82 17.68
N GLU A 61 25.94 -24.11 17.41
CA GLU A 61 26.47 -25.08 18.37
C GLU A 61 27.97 -24.80 18.51
N GLY A 62 28.46 -24.74 19.74
CA GLY A 62 29.86 -24.60 20.11
C GLY A 62 30.06 -25.05 21.55
#